data_AF-A0A7S3HEE4-F1
#
_entry.id   AF-A0A7S3HEE4-F1
#
_cell.length_a   1.000
_cell.length_b   1.000
_cell.length_c   1.000
_cell.angle_alpha   90.00
_cell.angle_beta   90.00
_cell.angle_gamma   90.00
#
_symmetry.space_group_name_H-M   'P 1'
#
loop_
_entity.id
_entity.type
_entity.pdbx_description
1 polymer ?
#
loop_
_entity_poly.entity_id
_entity_poly.type
_entity_poly.pdbx_seq_one_letter_code
_entity_poly.pdbx_strand_id
1 'polypeptide(L)'
;VDWASTVLFDRKSASVISIGFSGTQSLVVEQFDSTSLKLRWRYRLPLSVAWLLHTPRVSDGYLIFVGSEQPFVGTIFVVDLKTTELFEQDPPTVSGNHRPPRRRRLPRAMFV
;
A
#
# COMPACT_ATOMS: atom_id res chain seq x y z
N VAL A 1 5.37 -5.88 12.34
CA VAL A 1 4.22 -5.03 12.72
C VAL A 1 4.05 -5.16 14.23
N ASP A 2 3.82 -4.07 14.96
CA ASP A 2 3.68 -4.16 16.42
C ASP A 2 2.27 -4.63 16.82
N TRP A 3 1.27 -4.28 16.00
CA TRP A 3 -0.10 -4.82 16.06
C TRP A 3 -0.75 -4.76 14.67
N ALA A 4 -1.38 -5.85 14.23
CA ALA A 4 -2.06 -5.90 12.94
C ALA A 4 -3.47 -5.31 13.07
N SER A 5 -3.82 -4.39 12.17
CA SER A 5 -5.15 -3.79 12.10
C SER A 5 -6.06 -4.55 11.13
N THR A 6 -5.49 -5.12 10.06
CA THR A 6 -6.23 -5.98 9.13
C THR A 6 -5.32 -7.04 8.53
N VAL A 7 -5.91 -8.19 8.20
CA VAL A 7 -5.24 -9.31 7.53
C VAL A 7 -6.11 -9.76 6.37
N LEU A 8 -5.52 -9.91 5.19
CA LEU A 8 -6.21 -10.37 4.00
C LEU A 8 -5.41 -11.42 3.24
N PHE A 9 -6.09 -12.24 2.45
CA PHE A 9 -5.46 -13.20 1.56
C PHE A 9 -5.54 -12.69 0.12
N ASP A 10 -4.38 -12.50 -0.50
CA ASP A 10 -4.26 -12.15 -1.91
C ASP A 10 -4.05 -13.40 -2.77
N ARG A 11 -5.01 -13.69 -3.63
CA ARG A 11 -4.99 -14.89 -4.48
C ARG A 11 -3.96 -14.80 -5.59
N LYS A 12 -3.73 -13.60 -6.15
CA LYS A 12 -2.91 -13.44 -7.35
C LYS A 12 -1.42 -13.47 -7.03
N SER A 13 -1.01 -13.04 -5.83
CA SER A 13 0.35 -13.19 -5.30
C SER A 13 0.53 -14.44 -4.42
N ALA A 14 -0.55 -15.19 -4.15
CA ALA A 14 -0.60 -16.32 -3.22
C ALA A 14 0.07 -15.93 -1.88
N SER A 15 -0.46 -14.88 -1.25
CA SER A 15 0.14 -14.29 -0.06
C SER A 15 -0.90 -13.99 1.01
N VAL A 16 -0.51 -14.16 2.26
CA VAL A 16 -1.22 -13.57 3.40
C VAL A 16 -0.60 -12.20 3.63
N ILE A 17 -1.43 -11.17 3.67
CA ILE A 17 -1.02 -9.78 3.86
C ILE A 17 -1.48 -9.34 5.25
N SER A 18 -0.54 -8.89 6.07
CA SER A 18 -0.81 -8.20 7.32
C SER A 18 -0.59 -6.71 7.12
N ILE A 19 -1.53 -5.89 7.56
CA ILE A 19 -1.42 -4.44 7.53
C ILE A 19 -1.62 -3.95 8.95
N GLY A 20 -0.70 -3.11 9.41
CA GLY A 20 -0.78 -2.49 10.71
C GLY A 20 0.15 -1.30 10.78
N PHE A 21 0.54 -0.95 12.00
CA PHE A 21 1.37 0.22 12.26
C PHE A 21 2.66 -0.18 12.96
N SER A 22 3.72 0.57 12.69
CA SER A 22 4.95 0.54 13.49
C SER A 22 4.78 1.34 14.79
N GLY A 23 5.71 1.18 15.72
CA GLY A 23 5.75 1.97 16.96
C GLY A 23 5.89 3.47 16.75
N THR A 24 6.35 3.91 15.57
CA THR A 24 6.36 5.32 15.16
C THR A 24 5.13 5.71 14.34
N GLN A 25 4.05 4.93 14.43
CA GLN A 25 2.75 5.14 13.76
C GLN A 25 2.80 5.20 12.23
N SER A 26 3.84 4.65 11.59
CA SER A 26 3.84 4.50 10.13
C SER A 26 3.15 3.21 9.72
N LEU A 27 2.40 3.25 8.62
CA LEU A 27 1.70 2.10 8.07
C LEU A 27 2.72 1.11 7.50
N VAL A 28 2.63 -0.13 7.98
CA VAL A 28 3.50 -1.23 7.59
C VAL A 28 2.64 -2.34 7.01
N VAL A 29 3.03 -2.81 5.83
CA VAL A 29 2.45 -3.98 5.19
C VAL A 29 3.49 -5.10 5.22
N GLU A 30 3.10 -6.26 5.70
CA GLU A 30 3.93 -7.48 5.66
C GLU A 30 3.26 -8.51 4.76
N GLN A 31 4.01 -8.98 3.78
CA GLN A 31 3.58 -10.00 2.83
C GLN A 31 4.23 -11.33 3.20
N PHE A 32 3.41 -12.32 3.50
CA PHE A 32 3.82 -13.67 3.84
C PHE A 32 3.47 -14.65 2.72
N ASP A 33 4.33 -15.64 2.52
CA ASP A 33 4.00 -16.81 1.73
C ASP A 33 2.77 -17.52 2.32
N SER A 34 1.74 -17.80 1.50
CA SER A 34 0.47 -18.31 2.04
C SER A 34 0.53 -19.73 2.59
N THR A 35 1.56 -20.51 2.25
CA THR A 35 1.70 -21.91 2.65
C THR A 35 2.62 -22.05 3.85
N SER A 36 3.78 -21.42 3.80
CA SER A 36 4.83 -21.48 4.83
C SER A 36 4.73 -20.37 5.87
N LEU A 37 3.93 -19.33 5.62
CA LEU A 37 3.82 -18.12 6.44
C LEU A 37 5.16 -17.42 6.69
N LYS A 38 6.18 -17.69 5.87
CA LYS A 38 7.45 -16.97 5.91
C LYS A 38 7.27 -15.58 5.31
N LEU A 39 7.85 -14.57 5.98
CA LEU A 39 7.88 -13.21 5.48
C LEU A 39 8.63 -13.17 4.14
N ARG A 40 7.97 -12.65 3.11
CA ARG A 40 8.57 -12.40 1.78
C ARG A 40 9.06 -10.97 1.67
N TRP A 41 8.18 -10.02 2.02
CA TRP A 41 8.44 -8.59 1.88
C TRP A 41 7.75 -7.80 2.98
N ARG A 42 8.34 -6.65 3.30
CA ARG A 42 7.72 -5.65 4.15
C ARG A 42 7.83 -4.27 3.49
N TYR A 43 6.71 -3.57 3.47
CA TYR A 43 6.53 -2.27 2.86
C TYR A 43 6.27 -1.26 3.96
N ARG A 44 7.02 -0.16 3.98
CA ARG A 44 6.78 0.96 4.90
C ARG A 44 6.28 2.15 4.11
N LEU A 45 5.05 2.56 4.40
CA LEU A 45 4.44 3.71 3.75
C LEU A 45 4.61 4.95 4.63
N PRO A 46 4.79 6.15 4.06
CA PRO A 46 4.87 7.40 4.81
C PRO A 46 3.46 7.88 5.25
N LEU A 47 2.58 6.96 5.65
CA LEU A 47 1.19 7.21 6.03
C LEU A 47 1.00 6.77 7.48
N SER A 48 0.29 7.57 8.28
CA SER A 48 -0.20 7.15 9.60
C SER A 48 -1.71 6.92 9.61
N VAL A 49 -2.44 7.49 8.64
CA VAL A 49 -3.87 7.20 8.41
C VAL A 49 -4.15 7.09 6.91
N ALA A 50 -4.86 6.04 6.50
CA ALA A 50 -5.26 5.82 5.12
C ALA A 50 -6.52 4.96 5.00
N TRP A 51 -7.22 5.13 3.88
CA TRP A 51 -8.24 4.20 3.43
C TRP A 51 -7.61 3.10 2.58
N LEU A 52 -7.81 1.84 2.93
CA LEU A 52 -7.47 0.72 2.07
C LEU A 52 -8.64 0.44 1.11
N LEU A 53 -8.38 0.59 -0.19
CA LEU A 53 -9.33 0.19 -1.23
C LEU A 53 -9.00 -1.23 -1.66
N HIS A 54 -9.84 -2.18 -1.24
CA HIS A 54 -9.69 -3.58 -1.58
C HIS A 54 -10.99 -4.13 -2.15
N THR A 55 -10.92 -4.72 -3.34
CA THR A 55 -12.05 -5.40 -3.98
C THR A 55 -11.55 -6.73 -4.55
N PRO A 56 -11.94 -7.86 -3.94
CA PRO A 56 -11.49 -9.18 -4.39
C PRO A 56 -11.69 -9.38 -5.89
N ARG A 57 -10.73 -10.02 -6.56
CA ARG A 57 -10.67 -10.24 -8.02
C ARG A 57 -10.34 -9.02 -8.88
N VAL A 58 -10.65 -7.80 -8.42
CA VAL A 58 -10.37 -6.56 -9.17
C VAL A 58 -9.00 -6.01 -8.79
N SER A 59 -8.74 -5.90 -7.48
CA SER A 59 -7.48 -5.38 -6.97
C SER A 59 -6.46 -6.48 -6.62
N ASP A 60 -6.75 -7.76 -6.86
CA ASP A 60 -5.81 -8.84 -6.51
C ASP A 60 -4.43 -8.60 -7.17
N GLY A 61 -3.38 -8.85 -6.40
CA GLY A 61 -1.98 -8.54 -6.70
C GLY A 61 -1.58 -7.09 -6.41
N TYR A 62 -2.53 -6.24 -5.98
CA TYR A 62 -2.28 -4.85 -5.64
C TYR A 62 -2.90 -4.48 -4.29
N LEU A 63 -2.22 -3.60 -3.56
CA LEU A 63 -2.83 -2.88 -2.43
C LEU A 63 -2.91 -1.41 -2.79
N ILE A 64 -4.08 -0.81 -2.62
CA ILE A 64 -4.34 0.58 -3.00
C ILE A 64 -4.72 1.34 -1.72
N PHE A 65 -3.88 2.27 -1.31
CA PHE A 65 -4.10 3.14 -0.16
C PHE A 65 -4.40 4.56 -0.62
N VAL A 66 -5.38 5.21 -0.01
CA VAL A 66 -5.66 6.64 -0.19
C VAL A 66 -5.35 7.36 1.11
N GLY A 67 -4.41 8.30 1.06
CA GLY A 67 -4.03 9.08 2.24
C GLY A 67 -5.20 9.96 2.71
N SER A 68 -5.40 10.00 4.03
CA SER A 68 -6.50 10.74 4.66
C SER A 68 -6.03 11.86 5.59
N GLU A 69 -4.75 12.19 5.55
CA GLU A 69 -4.12 13.21 6.38
C GLU A 69 -3.08 14.02 5.59
N GLN A 70 -2.76 15.23 6.07
CA GLN A 70 -1.71 16.05 5.44
C GLN A 70 -0.33 15.41 5.64
N PRO A 71 0.58 15.47 4.65
CA PRO A 71 0.46 16.12 3.34
C PRO A 71 -0.17 15.24 2.24
N PHE A 72 -0.70 14.07 2.57
CA PHE A 72 -1.08 13.02 1.61
C PHE A 72 -2.59 12.90 1.36
N VAL A 73 -3.39 13.92 1.70
CA VAL A 73 -4.85 13.89 1.51
C VAL A 73 -5.17 13.65 0.04
N GLY A 74 -5.79 12.50 -0.26
CA GLY A 74 -6.16 12.09 -1.61
C GLY A 74 -5.01 11.53 -2.46
N THR A 75 -3.76 11.54 -1.96
CA THR A 75 -2.63 10.86 -2.61
C THR A 75 -2.88 9.36 -2.59
N ILE A 76 -2.66 8.70 -3.73
CA ILE A 76 -2.86 7.26 -3.88
C ILE A 76 -1.51 6.56 -3.86
N PHE A 77 -1.36 5.58 -2.98
CA PHE A 77 -0.21 4.68 -2.93
C PHE A 77 -0.62 3.29 -3.39
N VAL A 78 0.15 2.70 -4.29
CA VAL A 78 -0.10 1.36 -4.83
C VAL A 78 1.09 0.46 -4.59
N VAL A 79 0.88 -0.65 -3.89
CA VAL A 79 1.87 -1.73 -3.74
C VAL A 79 1.54 -2.81 -4.77
N ASP A 80 2.46 -3.12 -5.69
CA ASP A 80 2.41 -4.31 -6.54
C ASP A 80 3.05 -5.48 -5.79
N LEU A 81 2.23 -6.46 -5.40
CA LEU A 81 2.63 -7.59 -4.57
C LEU A 81 3.46 -8.64 -5.33
N LYS A 82 3.58 -8.54 -6.66
CA LYS A 82 4.40 -9.42 -7.48
C LYS A 82 5.75 -8.82 -7.81
N THR A 83 5.77 -7.57 -8.25
CA THR A 83 7.00 -6.88 -8.64
C THR A 83 7.70 -6.22 -7.45
N THR A 84 7.01 -6.16 -6.31
CA THR A 84 7.48 -5.55 -5.06
C THR A 84 7.77 -4.06 -5.24
N GLU A 85 6.97 -3.43 -6.08
CA GLU A 85 7.07 -2.02 -6.42
C GLU A 85 6.00 -1.21 -5.69
N LEU A 86 6.36 0.02 -5.33
CA LEU A 86 5.49 0.99 -4.67
C LEU A 86 5.39 2.19 -5.60
N PHE A 87 4.17 2.58 -5.89
CA PHE A 87 3.85 3.73 -6.71
C PHE A 87 3.09 4.75 -5.88
N GLU A 88 3.28 6.01 -6.22
CA GLU A 88 2.56 7.14 -5.65
C GLU A 88 1.94 7.95 -6.80
N GLN A 89 0.70 8.37 -6.61
CA GLN A 89 0.00 9.28 -7.50
C GLN A 89 -0.55 10.45 -6.71
N ASP A 90 -0.26 11.67 -7.18
CA ASP A 90 -0.79 12.90 -6.59
C ASP A 90 -2.34 12.89 -6.59
N PRO A 91 -2.99 13.60 -5.65
CA PRO A 91 -4.44 13.71 -5.63
C PRO A 91 -4.99 14.29 -6.95
N PRO A 92 -6.22 13.93 -7.35
CA PRO A 92 -6.87 14.55 -8.49
C PRO A 92 -6.95 16.08 -8.31
N THR A 93 -6.53 16.84 -9.32
CA THR A 93 -6.66 18.30 -9.32
C THR A 93 -8.08 18.71 -9.72
N VAL A 94 -8.72 19.57 -8.92
CA VAL A 94 -10.11 20.03 -9.14
C VAL A 94 -10.19 21.19 -10.14
N SER A 95 -9.07 21.86 -10.46
CA SER A 95 -9.08 23.04 -11.34
C SER A 95 -9.09 22.67 -12.83
N GLY A 96 -9.88 23.42 -13.61
CA GLY A 96 -10.38 23.12 -14.97
C GLY A 96 -9.37 22.88 -16.11
N ASN A 97 -8.09 22.69 -15.83
CA ASN A 97 -7.15 22.11 -16.78
C ASN A 97 -7.03 20.61 -16.48
N HIS A 98 -7.51 19.76 -17.38
CA HIS A 98 -7.44 18.29 -17.32
C HIS A 98 -6.00 17.75 -17.38
N ARG A 99 -5.12 18.20 -16.51
CA ARG A 99 -3.78 17.63 -16.37
C ARG A 99 -3.91 16.33 -15.58
N PRO A 100 -3.45 15.19 -16.11
CA PRO A 100 -3.46 13.95 -15.36
C PRO A 100 -2.58 14.10 -14.11
N PRO A 101 -2.96 13.48 -12.98
CA PRO A 101 -2.17 13.50 -11.76
C PRO A 101 -0.80 12.85 -12.02
N ARG A 102 0.25 13.39 -11.39
CA ARG A 102 1.60 12.85 -11.57
C ARG A 102 1.69 11.49 -10.88
N ARG A 103 2.36 10.55 -11.55
CA ARG A 103 2.64 9.21 -11.04
C ARG A 103 4.15 9.05 -10.90
N ARG A 104 4.60 8.49 -9.80
CA ARG A 104 6.01 8.22 -9.53
C ARG A 104 6.18 6.86 -8.88
N ARG A 105 7.23 6.15 -9.27
CA ARG A 105 7.69 4.96 -8.56
C ARG A 105 8.52 5.41 -7.38
N LEU A 106 8.23 4.88 -6.20
CA LEU A 106 8.94 5.21 -4.98
C LEU A 106 10.24 4.40 -4.84
N PRO A 107 11.30 5.00 -4.26
CA PRO A 107 12.59 4.34 -4.08
C PRO A 107 12.51 3.04 -3.29
N ARG A 108 13.42 2.11 -3.59
CA ARG A 108 13.45 0.81 -2.92
C ARG A 108 13.77 0.84 -1.42
N ALA A 109 14.34 1.93 -0.93
CA ALA A 109 14.60 2.11 0.50
C ALA A 109 13.33 2.15 1.37
N MET A 110 12.14 2.29 0.78
CA MET A 110 10.85 2.14 1.48
C MET A 110 10.38 0.68 1.61
N PHE A 111 11.07 -0.26 0.98
CA PHE A 111 10.94 -1.71 1.22
C PHE A 111 12.02 -2.10 2.24
N VAL A 112 11.63 -2.61 3.41
CA VAL A 112 12.56 -3.11 4.43
C VAL A 112 12.16 -4.50 4.82
#